data_AF-A0A4Q1D6L2-F1
#
_entry.id   AF-A0A4Q1D6L2-F1
#
_cell.length_a   1.000
_cell.length_b   1.000
_cell.length_c   1.000
_cell.angle_alpha   90.00
_cell.angle_beta   90.00
_cell.angle_gamma   90.00
#
_symmetry.space_group_name_H-M   'P 1'
#
loop_
_entity.id
_entity.type
_entity.pdbx_description
1 polymer ?
#
loop_
_entity_poly.entity_id
_entity_poly.type
_entity_poly.pdbx_seq_one_letter_code
_entity_poly.pdbx_strand_id
1 'polypeptide(L)'
;MKEIEIKGTLSSITACINDVARDFQSIWFRGQPNYDHKLIPSIFRQGSEFGVIYHEQRMFDEFKRRYPDYSQSHKSTYEWLTLMQHYGLPTRLLDWSSNLLVGLYFCCISEKDSDGSLFVFDPAPMEKVFKFNELLELQLQVSARDEFFNKIIYQLDNLLDEDSVLNGITIGHLRRHVYDRVRFTGLSTGSYENFDSLSIKTNLPNTKDLEGNAVPYVYTDIKRAFSNIVPFKSPYLNHRIRQQHGFFTFHGGMFIDGINFIPVRELEDEGCTGNSLIKIKISKDHKDSLLRELSYAGIRRATLFPEMEYQAEEIKKIYTSNMVS
;
A
#
# COMPACT_ATOMS: atom_id res chain seq x y z
N MET A 1 4.96 12.69 10.93
CA MET A 1 5.07 11.38 11.64
C MET A 1 5.79 11.59 12.97
N LYS A 2 5.37 10.93 14.07
CA LYS A 2 6.07 11.01 15.37
C LYS A 2 7.06 9.86 15.53
N GLU A 3 8.33 10.17 15.81
CA GLU A 3 9.36 9.18 16.09
C GLU A 3 9.66 9.11 17.59
N ILE A 4 9.80 7.89 18.11
CA ILE A 4 10.04 7.64 19.53
C ILE A 4 11.12 6.57 19.66
N GLU A 5 12.11 6.81 20.51
CA GLU A 5 13.08 5.80 20.89
C GLU A 5 12.72 5.21 22.26
N ILE A 6 12.62 3.88 22.34
CA ILE A 6 12.31 3.17 23.58
C ILE A 6 13.40 2.16 23.86
N LYS A 7 13.88 2.18 25.10
CA LYS A 7 14.70 1.11 25.66
C LYS A 7 13.78 0.09 26.33
N GLY A 8 14.02 -1.20 26.10
CA GLY A 8 13.59 -2.22 27.04
C GLY A 8 12.66 -3.30 26.50
N THR A 9 11.84 -3.77 27.44
CA THR A 9 11.06 -5.02 27.40
C THR A 9 9.70 -4.82 26.74
N LEU A 10 8.97 -5.91 26.54
CA LEU A 10 7.61 -5.87 26.01
C LEU A 10 6.69 -4.93 26.82
N SER A 11 6.88 -4.87 28.14
CA SER A 11 6.11 -4.02 29.04
C SER A 11 6.35 -2.52 28.80
N SER A 12 7.59 -2.10 28.57
CA SER A 12 7.89 -0.67 28.33
C SER A 12 7.33 -0.21 26.99
N ILE A 13 7.44 -1.06 25.96
CA ILE A 13 6.87 -0.80 24.63
C ILE A 13 5.34 -0.68 24.71
N THR A 14 4.69 -1.62 25.41
CA THR A 14 3.22 -1.61 25.58
C THR A 14 2.76 -0.37 26.34
N ALA A 15 3.45 0.01 27.42
CA ALA A 15 3.14 1.20 28.19
C ALA A 15 3.26 2.48 27.34
N CYS A 16 4.31 2.57 26.51
CA CYS A 16 4.46 3.71 25.61
C CYS A 16 3.34 3.78 24.57
N ILE A 17 3.00 2.66 23.92
CA ILE A 17 1.92 2.63 22.92
C ILE A 17 0.59 3.10 23.52
N ASN A 18 0.27 2.66 24.74
CA ASN A 18 -0.96 3.09 25.42
C ASN A 18 -1.00 4.60 25.71
N ASP A 19 0.16 5.24 25.88
CA ASP A 19 0.26 6.68 26.07
C ASP A 19 0.17 7.44 24.74
N VAL A 20 0.94 7.01 23.73
CA VAL A 20 1.10 7.77 22.48
C VAL A 20 0.02 7.50 21.44
N ALA A 21 -0.64 6.35 21.50
CA ALA A 21 -1.75 5.97 20.62
C ALA A 21 -3.10 6.02 21.35
N ARG A 22 -3.20 6.77 22.45
CA ARG A 22 -4.40 6.85 23.30
C ARG A 22 -5.66 7.29 22.54
N ASP A 23 -5.48 8.19 21.58
CA ASP A 23 -6.58 8.78 20.80
C ASP A 23 -6.88 8.00 19.50
N PHE A 24 -6.16 6.90 19.23
CA PHE A 24 -6.34 6.11 18.02
C PHE A 24 -7.64 5.30 18.12
N GLN A 25 -8.43 5.28 17.04
CA GLN A 25 -9.71 4.56 17.00
C GLN A 25 -9.51 3.07 16.70
N SER A 26 -8.55 2.76 15.84
CA SER A 26 -8.07 1.41 15.56
C SER A 26 -6.55 1.42 15.54
N ILE A 27 -5.91 0.32 15.95
CA ILE A 27 -4.44 0.26 16.01
C ILE A 27 -3.94 -0.93 15.22
N TRP A 28 -3.14 -0.62 14.20
CA TRP A 28 -2.43 -1.57 13.37
C TRP A 28 -0.93 -1.43 13.61
N PHE A 29 -0.24 -2.57 13.55
CA PHE A 29 1.19 -2.70 13.83
C PHE A 29 1.91 -3.28 12.62
N ARG A 30 3.09 -2.74 12.32
CA ARG A 30 4.02 -3.32 11.35
C ARG A 30 5.44 -3.21 11.88
N GLY A 31 6.12 -4.34 12.01
CA GLY A 31 7.54 -4.35 12.32
C GLY A 31 8.38 -4.43 11.07
N GLN A 32 9.49 -3.68 11.04
CA GLN A 32 10.55 -3.85 10.08
C GLN A 32 11.88 -4.06 10.80
N PRO A 33 12.72 -4.96 10.29
CA PRO A 33 13.98 -5.30 10.94
C PRO A 33 15.03 -4.19 10.84
N ASN A 34 14.84 -3.22 9.95
CA ASN A 34 15.74 -2.11 9.76
C ASN A 34 14.99 -0.80 9.94
N TYR A 35 15.56 0.11 10.74
CA TYR A 35 14.96 1.41 11.06
C TYR A 35 14.91 2.35 9.84
N ASP A 36 15.88 2.22 8.93
CA ASP A 36 16.02 3.05 7.73
C ASP A 36 15.09 2.61 6.60
N HIS A 37 14.48 1.42 6.73
CA HIS A 37 13.49 0.96 5.77
C HIS A 37 12.24 1.83 5.83
N LYS A 38 11.80 2.25 4.63
CA LYS A 38 10.59 3.05 4.45
C LYS A 38 9.36 2.17 4.27
N LEU A 39 8.19 2.75 4.52
CA LEU A 39 6.89 2.13 4.25
C LEU A 39 6.51 2.22 2.77
N ILE A 40 7.30 1.57 1.93
CA ILE A 40 7.10 1.48 0.47
C ILE A 40 6.83 0.02 0.09
N PRO A 41 5.68 -0.29 -0.56
CA PRO A 41 5.38 -1.60 -1.12
C PRO A 41 6.46 -2.13 -2.05
N SER A 42 6.55 -3.45 -2.18
CA SER A 42 7.60 -4.11 -2.96
C SER A 42 7.54 -3.78 -4.45
N ILE A 43 6.35 -3.56 -5.03
CA ILE A 43 6.23 -3.19 -6.45
C ILE A 43 6.85 -1.82 -6.75
N PHE A 44 6.92 -0.91 -5.78
CA PHE A 44 7.46 0.43 -6.00
C PHE A 44 8.97 0.51 -5.74
N ARG A 45 9.59 -0.58 -5.29
CA ARG A 45 11.05 -0.72 -5.19
C ARG A 45 11.62 -1.16 -6.53
N GLN A 46 11.47 -0.29 -7.53
CA GLN A 46 11.84 -0.54 -8.92
C GLN A 46 12.38 0.73 -9.60
N GLY A 47 12.79 0.59 -10.86
CA GLY A 47 13.45 1.63 -11.62
C GLY A 47 14.97 1.55 -11.50
N SER A 48 15.65 2.59 -11.99
CA SER A 48 17.11 2.66 -12.03
C SER A 48 17.77 2.56 -10.64
N GLU A 49 17.13 3.10 -9.61
CA GLU A 49 17.59 3.05 -8.21
C GLU A 49 17.73 1.61 -7.70
N PHE A 50 16.80 0.73 -8.07
CA PHE A 50 16.76 -0.67 -7.61
C PHE A 50 17.29 -1.65 -8.65
N GLY A 51 17.59 -1.20 -9.86
CA GLY A 51 18.10 -2.04 -10.95
C GLY A 51 17.10 -3.10 -11.45
N VAL A 52 15.81 -2.91 -11.20
CA VAL A 52 14.74 -3.85 -11.58
C VAL A 52 13.54 -3.10 -12.14
N ILE A 53 12.86 -3.70 -13.11
CA ILE A 53 11.60 -3.18 -13.66
C ILE A 53 10.53 -4.25 -13.49
N TYR A 54 9.40 -3.87 -12.92
CA TYR A 54 8.26 -4.76 -12.75
C TYR A 54 7.14 -4.41 -13.72
N HIS A 55 6.64 -5.40 -14.45
CA HIS A 55 5.44 -5.27 -15.27
C HIS A 55 4.21 -5.76 -14.48
N GLU A 56 3.68 -4.89 -13.60
CA GLU A 56 2.65 -5.25 -12.62
C GLU A 56 1.42 -5.91 -13.25
N GLN A 57 0.82 -5.29 -14.28
CA GLN A 57 -0.32 -5.86 -15.00
C GLN A 57 -0.01 -7.26 -15.54
N ARG A 58 1.14 -7.43 -16.20
CA ARG A 58 1.52 -8.74 -16.78
C ARG A 58 1.71 -9.80 -15.71
N MET A 59 2.32 -9.44 -14.58
CA MET A 59 2.46 -10.37 -13.44
C MET A 59 1.11 -10.74 -12.85
N PHE A 60 0.19 -9.77 -12.72
CA PHE A 60 -1.17 -10.00 -12.23
C PHE A 60 -1.96 -10.94 -13.15
N ASP A 61 -1.97 -10.66 -14.45
CA ASP A 61 -2.68 -11.47 -15.45
C ASP A 61 -2.09 -12.88 -15.57
N GLU A 62 -0.76 -13.00 -15.59
CA GLU A 62 -0.08 -14.29 -15.65
C GLU A 62 -0.33 -15.13 -14.38
N PHE A 63 -0.37 -14.50 -13.20
CA PHE A 63 -0.68 -15.19 -11.96
C PHE A 63 -2.11 -15.75 -11.98
N LYS A 64 -3.10 -14.94 -12.39
CA LYS A 64 -4.49 -15.39 -12.56
C LYS A 64 -4.62 -16.52 -13.59
N ARG A 65 -3.88 -16.44 -14.70
CA ARG A 65 -3.89 -17.45 -15.77
C ARG A 65 -3.33 -18.79 -15.29
N ARG A 66 -2.28 -18.79 -14.45
CA ARG A 66 -1.67 -20.01 -13.92
C ARG A 66 -2.51 -20.69 -12.84
N TYR A 67 -3.29 -19.91 -12.10
CA TYR A 67 -4.02 -20.38 -10.92
C TYR A 67 -5.52 -20.08 -10.99
N PRO A 68 -6.23 -20.48 -12.07
CA PRO A 68 -7.63 -20.12 -12.28
C PRO A 68 -8.57 -20.67 -11.20
N ASP A 69 -8.23 -21.77 -10.53
CA ASP A 69 -9.04 -22.38 -9.47
C ASP A 69 -9.29 -21.43 -8.29
N TYR A 70 -8.36 -20.50 -8.02
CA TYR A 70 -8.52 -19.50 -6.97
C TYR A 70 -9.56 -18.43 -7.31
N SER A 71 -10.02 -18.32 -8.56
CA SER A 71 -11.07 -17.37 -8.96
C SER A 71 -12.43 -17.62 -8.30
N GLN A 72 -12.68 -18.84 -7.82
CA GLN A 72 -13.89 -19.15 -7.07
C GLN A 72 -13.91 -18.48 -5.68
N SER A 73 -12.73 -18.34 -5.07
CA SER A 73 -12.54 -17.81 -3.72
C SER A 73 -12.00 -16.37 -3.68
N HIS A 74 -11.39 -15.90 -4.77
CA HIS A 74 -10.79 -14.56 -4.90
C HIS A 74 -11.47 -13.85 -6.08
N LYS A 75 -12.44 -12.99 -5.76
CA LYS A 75 -13.26 -12.27 -6.75
C LYS A 75 -12.77 -10.85 -6.98
N SER A 76 -12.27 -10.21 -5.93
CA SER A 76 -11.79 -8.83 -5.99
C SER A 76 -10.30 -8.75 -6.35
N THR A 77 -9.90 -7.62 -6.90
CA THR A 77 -8.49 -7.30 -7.18
C THR A 77 -7.64 -7.37 -5.91
N TYR A 78 -8.16 -6.88 -4.78
CA TYR A 78 -7.53 -6.90 -3.47
C TYR A 78 -7.22 -8.32 -2.96
N GLU A 79 -8.16 -9.25 -3.13
CA GLU A 79 -7.98 -10.65 -2.77
C GLU A 79 -6.86 -11.30 -3.60
N TRP A 80 -6.86 -11.08 -4.92
CA TRP A 80 -5.80 -11.57 -5.80
C TRP A 80 -4.42 -11.03 -5.42
N LEU A 81 -4.32 -9.74 -5.14
CA LEU A 81 -3.04 -9.15 -4.72
C LEU A 81 -2.56 -9.70 -3.39
N THR A 82 -3.48 -9.97 -2.46
CA THR A 82 -3.11 -10.57 -1.17
C THR A 82 -2.58 -11.98 -1.37
N LEU A 83 -3.17 -12.76 -2.28
CA LEU A 83 -2.68 -14.08 -2.65
C LEU A 83 -1.31 -14.02 -3.34
N MET A 84 -1.11 -13.08 -4.27
CA MET A 84 0.17 -12.83 -4.93
C MET A 84 1.27 -12.48 -3.91
N GLN A 85 0.99 -11.56 -2.98
CA GLN A 85 1.90 -11.17 -1.91
C GLN A 85 2.25 -12.34 -1.00
N HIS A 86 1.26 -13.19 -0.68
CA HIS A 86 1.48 -14.38 0.14
C HIS A 86 2.54 -15.32 -0.47
N TYR A 87 2.53 -15.48 -1.80
CA TYR A 87 3.50 -16.27 -2.55
C TYR A 87 4.75 -15.49 -3.02
N GLY A 88 4.93 -14.26 -2.53
CA GLY A 88 6.16 -13.49 -2.71
C GLY A 88 6.25 -12.70 -4.02
N LEU A 89 5.17 -12.57 -4.79
CA LEU A 89 5.15 -11.63 -5.90
C LEU A 89 5.20 -10.19 -5.36
N PRO A 90 5.93 -9.27 -6.03
CA PRO A 90 5.90 -7.87 -5.66
C PRO A 90 4.50 -7.30 -5.90
N THR A 91 3.96 -6.59 -4.92
CA THR A 91 2.64 -5.94 -5.03
C THR A 91 2.65 -4.55 -4.42
N ARG A 92 1.58 -3.80 -4.66
CA ARG A 92 1.29 -2.49 -4.05
C ARG A 92 0.66 -2.58 -2.64
N LEU A 93 0.76 -3.73 -1.98
CA LEU A 93 0.26 -3.93 -0.62
C LEU A 93 1.36 -3.80 0.43
N LEU A 94 1.02 -3.24 1.58
CA LEU A 94 1.76 -3.42 2.82
C LEU A 94 0.92 -4.24 3.80
N ASP A 95 1.57 -5.21 4.46
CA ASP A 95 0.95 -6.00 5.52
C ASP A 95 0.99 -5.27 6.86
N TRP A 96 -0.12 -5.33 7.57
CA TRP A 96 -0.27 -4.84 8.94
C TRP A 96 -0.87 -5.93 9.80
N SER A 97 -0.69 -5.84 11.11
CA SER A 97 -1.30 -6.75 12.08
C SER A 97 -2.07 -5.95 13.12
N SER A 98 -3.24 -6.40 13.56
CA SER A 98 -3.85 -5.83 14.78
C SER A 98 -3.20 -6.34 16.07
N ASN A 99 -2.20 -7.22 15.99
CA ASN A 99 -1.51 -7.76 17.14
C ASN A 99 -0.10 -7.18 17.25
N LEU A 100 0.15 -6.42 18.33
CA LEU A 100 1.45 -5.83 18.65
C LEU A 100 2.58 -6.87 18.62
N LEU A 101 2.34 -8.06 19.17
CA LEU A 101 3.38 -9.09 19.29
C LEU A 101 3.83 -9.60 17.93
N VAL A 102 2.91 -9.65 16.95
CA VAL A 102 3.23 -10.00 15.55
C VAL A 102 4.11 -8.91 14.93
N GLY A 103 3.77 -7.65 15.14
CA GLY A 103 4.59 -6.52 14.70
C GLY A 103 6.00 -6.58 15.29
N LEU A 104 6.12 -6.75 16.61
CA LEU A 104 7.42 -6.88 17.28
C LEU A 104 8.22 -8.09 16.80
N TYR A 105 7.56 -9.22 16.54
CA TYR A 105 8.22 -10.40 15.98
C TYR A 105 8.89 -10.07 14.65
N PHE A 106 8.18 -9.43 13.70
CA PHE A 106 8.75 -9.06 12.40
C PHE A 106 9.86 -8.01 12.51
N CYS A 107 9.78 -7.12 13.50
CA CYS A 107 10.85 -6.17 13.81
C CYS A 107 12.13 -6.86 14.32
N CYS A 108 12.01 -7.96 15.07
CA CYS A 108 13.16 -8.56 15.75
C CYS A 108 13.73 -9.80 15.06
N ILE A 109 12.97 -10.49 14.20
CA ILE A 109 13.33 -11.82 13.68
C ILE A 109 14.53 -11.83 12.70
N SER A 110 14.87 -10.69 12.10
CA SER A 110 15.93 -10.57 11.08
C SER A 110 16.75 -9.28 11.26
N GLU A 111 17.87 -9.17 10.52
CA GLU A 111 18.84 -8.06 10.60
C GLU A 111 19.17 -7.66 12.04
N LYS A 112 19.66 -8.63 12.83
CA LYS A 112 19.87 -8.46 14.28
C LYS A 112 20.90 -7.38 14.63
N ASP A 113 21.80 -7.06 13.71
CA ASP A 113 22.86 -6.07 13.91
C ASP A 113 22.41 -4.62 13.63
N SER A 114 21.19 -4.45 13.14
CA SER A 114 20.57 -3.15 12.84
C SER A 114 19.44 -2.85 13.82
N ASP A 115 19.23 -1.57 14.13
CA ASP A 115 18.03 -1.14 14.85
C ASP A 115 16.79 -1.42 14.01
N GLY A 116 15.69 -1.85 14.63
CA GLY A 116 14.42 -2.10 13.98
C GLY A 116 13.43 -0.95 14.16
N SER A 117 12.35 -0.97 13.39
CA SER A 117 11.23 -0.03 13.52
C SER A 117 9.92 -0.78 13.76
N LEU A 118 9.14 -0.30 14.72
CA LEU A 118 7.76 -0.70 14.95
C LEU A 118 6.86 0.48 14.60
N PHE A 119 6.07 0.31 13.55
CA PHE A 119 5.05 1.28 13.15
C PHE A 119 3.74 0.98 13.87
N VAL A 120 3.10 2.03 14.38
CA VAL A 120 1.78 2.03 15.01
C VAL A 120 0.91 2.99 14.20
N PHE A 121 -0.18 2.48 13.64
CA PHE A 121 -0.97 3.17 12.63
C PHE A 121 -2.47 3.12 12.95
N ASP A 122 -3.16 4.26 12.84
CA ASP A 122 -4.61 4.35 12.89
C ASP A 122 -5.20 4.56 11.48
N PRO A 123 -5.85 3.55 10.89
CA PRO A 123 -6.46 3.64 9.57
C PRO A 123 -7.77 4.44 9.54
N ALA A 124 -8.42 4.70 10.68
CA ALA A 124 -9.79 5.21 10.71
C ALA A 124 -9.99 6.57 10.00
N PRO A 125 -9.02 7.51 10.00
CA PRO A 125 -9.16 8.74 9.21
C PRO A 125 -9.15 8.51 7.70
N MET A 126 -8.47 7.47 7.23
CA MET A 126 -8.32 7.15 5.81
C MET A 126 -9.53 6.39 5.25
N GLU A 127 -10.23 5.61 6.09
CA GLU A 127 -11.48 4.93 5.74
C GLU A 127 -12.61 5.90 5.32
N LYS A 128 -12.47 7.22 5.50
CA LYS A 128 -13.51 8.19 5.11
C LYS A 128 -13.39 8.68 3.66
N VAL A 129 -12.35 8.25 2.92
CA VAL A 129 -11.99 8.79 1.58
C VAL A 129 -12.20 7.78 0.43
N PHE A 130 -13.00 6.72 0.63
CA PHE A 130 -13.19 5.58 -0.30
C PHE A 130 -13.66 5.87 -1.75
N LYS A 131 -13.97 7.13 -2.12
CA LYS A 131 -14.59 7.47 -3.41
C LYS A 131 -13.72 7.19 -4.65
N PHE A 132 -12.47 6.76 -4.50
CA PHE A 132 -11.51 6.65 -5.60
C PHE A 132 -10.82 5.29 -5.77
N ASN A 133 -11.38 4.22 -5.20
CA ASN A 133 -10.79 2.87 -5.33
C ASN A 133 -10.63 2.46 -6.81
N GLU A 134 -11.57 2.83 -7.67
CA GLU A 134 -11.54 2.56 -9.11
C GLU A 134 -10.29 3.13 -9.79
N LEU A 135 -9.77 4.28 -9.32
CA LEU A 135 -8.54 4.88 -9.86
C LEU A 135 -7.30 4.05 -9.54
N LEU A 136 -7.29 3.42 -8.36
CA LEU A 136 -6.18 2.57 -7.96
C LEU A 136 -6.25 1.22 -8.69
N GLU A 137 -7.46 0.65 -8.85
CA GLU A 137 -7.66 -0.57 -9.64
C GLU A 137 -7.32 -0.37 -11.11
N LEU A 138 -7.65 0.78 -11.70
CA LEU A 138 -7.28 1.13 -13.08
C LEU A 138 -5.77 0.98 -13.30
N GLN A 139 -4.94 1.42 -12.34
CA GLN A 139 -3.48 1.35 -12.44
C GLN A 139 -2.94 -0.09 -12.49
N LEU A 140 -3.73 -1.10 -12.11
CA LEU A 140 -3.34 -2.53 -12.25
C LEU A 140 -3.67 -3.10 -13.62
N GLN A 141 -4.57 -2.45 -14.35
CA GLN A 141 -5.10 -2.92 -15.63
C GLN A 141 -4.41 -2.27 -16.82
N VAL A 142 -3.33 -1.53 -16.57
CA VAL A 142 -2.66 -0.69 -17.55
C VAL A 142 -1.16 -0.98 -17.53
N SER A 143 -0.59 -1.07 -18.72
CA SER A 143 0.85 -1.31 -18.90
C SER A 143 1.56 -0.16 -19.62
N ALA A 144 0.81 0.71 -20.29
CA ALA A 144 1.35 1.78 -21.12
C ALA A 144 0.61 3.12 -20.93
N ARG A 145 1.25 4.23 -21.33
CA ARG A 145 0.71 5.59 -21.14
C ARG A 145 -0.55 5.84 -21.97
N ASP A 146 -0.57 5.34 -23.20
CA ASP A 146 -1.73 5.44 -24.09
C ASP A 146 -2.93 4.64 -23.55
N GLU A 147 -2.70 3.42 -23.04
CA GLU A 147 -3.74 2.66 -22.35
C GLU A 147 -4.28 3.43 -21.13
N PHE A 148 -3.40 4.03 -20.33
CA PHE A 148 -3.79 4.88 -19.20
C PHE A 148 -4.74 5.99 -19.63
N PHE A 149 -4.31 6.84 -20.59
CA PHE A 149 -5.13 7.95 -21.04
C PHE A 149 -6.40 7.51 -21.75
N ASN A 150 -6.37 6.41 -22.52
CA ASN A 150 -7.57 5.83 -23.10
C ASN A 150 -8.60 5.44 -22.03
N LYS A 151 -8.16 4.81 -20.93
CA LYS A 151 -9.05 4.49 -19.81
C LYS A 151 -9.62 5.73 -19.13
N ILE A 152 -8.79 6.77 -18.91
CA ILE A 152 -9.26 8.05 -18.38
C ILE A 152 -10.34 8.67 -19.28
N ILE A 153 -10.11 8.68 -20.60
CA ILE A 153 -11.00 9.34 -21.55
C ILE A 153 -12.30 8.57 -21.76
N TYR A 154 -12.30 7.23 -21.67
CA TYR A 154 -13.45 6.41 -22.12
C TYR A 154 -14.02 5.43 -21.10
N GLN A 155 -13.32 5.07 -20.03
CA GLN A 155 -13.76 4.01 -19.11
C GLN A 155 -14.13 4.51 -17.72
N LEU A 156 -13.83 5.77 -17.39
CA LEU A 156 -14.15 6.40 -16.11
C LEU A 156 -15.42 7.28 -16.16
N ASP A 157 -16.41 6.95 -16.99
CA ASP A 157 -17.64 7.75 -17.15
C ASP A 157 -18.42 7.97 -15.84
N ASN A 158 -18.31 7.06 -14.88
CA ASN A 158 -18.94 7.19 -13.56
C ASN A 158 -18.29 8.26 -12.68
N LEU A 159 -17.03 8.60 -12.97
CA LEU A 159 -16.21 9.53 -12.19
C LEU A 159 -15.92 10.83 -12.95
N LEU A 160 -15.79 10.76 -14.28
CA LEU A 160 -15.39 11.84 -15.16
C LEU A 160 -16.49 12.09 -16.18
N ASP A 161 -17.00 13.32 -16.18
CA ASP A 161 -17.97 13.80 -17.16
C ASP A 161 -17.30 14.52 -18.34
N GLU A 162 -18.10 15.00 -19.30
CA GLU A 162 -17.58 15.73 -20.46
C GLU A 162 -16.88 17.05 -20.11
N ASP A 163 -17.25 17.64 -18.97
CA ASP A 163 -16.69 18.91 -18.46
C ASP A 163 -15.38 18.71 -17.69
N SER A 164 -15.07 17.48 -17.28
CA SER A 164 -13.81 17.13 -16.62
C SER A 164 -12.62 17.45 -17.52
N VAL A 165 -11.51 17.90 -16.94
CA VAL A 165 -10.38 18.48 -17.67
C VAL A 165 -9.12 17.64 -17.46
N LEU A 166 -8.57 17.09 -18.55
CA LEU A 166 -7.30 16.34 -18.58
C LEU A 166 -6.22 17.20 -19.23
N ASN A 167 -5.16 17.53 -18.49
CA ASN A 167 -4.08 18.43 -18.91
C ASN A 167 -4.58 19.70 -19.66
N GLY A 168 -5.61 20.34 -19.09
CA GLY A 168 -6.19 21.57 -19.64
C GLY A 168 -7.21 21.41 -20.78
N ILE A 169 -7.48 20.18 -21.26
CA ILE A 169 -8.51 19.92 -22.28
C ILE A 169 -9.67 19.14 -21.68
N THR A 170 -10.91 19.52 -22.01
CA THR A 170 -12.08 18.79 -21.54
C THR A 170 -12.15 17.38 -22.15
N ILE A 171 -12.62 16.41 -21.36
CA ILE A 171 -12.81 15.03 -21.81
C ILE A 171 -13.78 14.98 -23.00
N GLY A 172 -14.85 15.79 -22.98
CA GLY A 172 -15.78 15.91 -24.10
C GLY A 172 -15.12 16.39 -25.40
N HIS A 173 -14.15 17.30 -25.30
CA HIS A 173 -13.35 17.74 -26.46
C HIS A 173 -12.48 16.60 -26.98
N LEU A 174 -11.73 15.91 -26.12
CA LEU A 174 -10.88 14.78 -26.52
C LEU A 174 -11.66 13.62 -27.18
N ARG A 175 -12.90 13.40 -26.76
CA ARG A 175 -13.77 12.38 -27.37
C ARG A 175 -14.14 12.75 -28.82
N ARG A 176 -14.43 14.03 -29.10
CA ARG A 176 -14.88 14.52 -30.40
C ARG A 176 -13.73 14.86 -31.36
N HIS A 177 -12.61 15.35 -30.84
CA HIS A 177 -11.50 15.86 -31.63
C HIS A 177 -10.33 14.88 -31.61
N VAL A 178 -10.30 14.02 -32.63
CA VAL A 178 -9.28 12.96 -32.76
C VAL A 178 -7.87 13.53 -32.74
N TYR A 179 -7.61 14.63 -33.45
CA TYR A 179 -6.27 15.23 -33.55
C TYR A 179 -5.68 15.59 -32.18
N ASP A 180 -6.46 16.22 -31.31
CA ASP A 180 -6.00 16.59 -29.95
C ASP A 180 -5.88 15.37 -29.03
N ARG A 181 -6.65 14.31 -29.29
CA ARG A 181 -6.56 13.04 -28.55
C ARG A 181 -5.29 12.24 -28.90
N VAL A 182 -4.81 12.31 -30.15
CA VAL A 182 -3.64 11.54 -30.62
C VAL A 182 -2.42 11.79 -29.74
N ARG A 183 -2.24 13.00 -29.19
CA ARG A 183 -1.12 13.29 -28.28
C ARG A 183 -1.13 12.42 -27.01
N PHE A 184 -2.32 12.03 -26.53
CA PHE A 184 -2.48 11.22 -25.33
C PHE A 184 -2.51 9.72 -25.60
N THR A 185 -3.04 9.29 -26.74
CA THR A 185 -3.31 7.87 -26.99
C THR A 185 -2.41 7.27 -28.06
N GLY A 186 -1.57 8.08 -28.73
CA GLY A 186 -0.55 7.67 -29.68
C GLY A 186 -1.01 6.63 -30.70
N LEU A 187 -1.39 7.04 -31.91
CA LEU A 187 -1.97 6.13 -32.92
C LEU A 187 -1.14 4.84 -33.17
N SER A 188 0.20 4.90 -33.12
CA SER A 188 1.07 3.76 -33.46
C SER A 188 2.38 3.66 -32.65
N THR A 189 2.83 4.74 -32.01
CA THR A 189 4.09 4.79 -31.23
C THR A 189 3.86 4.86 -29.72
N GLY A 190 2.61 4.75 -29.27
CA GLY A 190 2.24 5.05 -27.88
C GLY A 190 2.28 6.55 -27.58
N SER A 191 1.99 6.89 -26.33
CA SER A 191 1.94 8.26 -25.84
C SER A 191 3.24 8.68 -25.15
N TYR A 192 3.72 9.87 -25.47
CA TYR A 192 4.82 10.51 -24.74
C TYR A 192 4.32 11.56 -23.73
N GLU A 193 3.00 11.76 -23.67
CA GLU A 193 2.41 12.81 -22.85
C GLU A 193 2.59 12.52 -21.36
N ASN A 194 2.83 13.59 -20.59
CA ASN A 194 2.88 13.51 -19.14
C ASN A 194 1.47 13.57 -18.56
N PHE A 195 1.26 12.97 -17.39
CA PHE A 195 0.01 13.14 -16.67
C PHE A 195 0.14 14.34 -15.74
N ASP A 196 -0.25 15.53 -16.20
CA ASP A 196 -0.01 16.80 -15.49
C ASP A 196 -1.13 17.15 -14.51
N SER A 197 -2.38 17.02 -14.95
CA SER A 197 -3.55 17.29 -14.12
C SER A 197 -4.80 16.53 -14.61
N LEU A 198 -5.69 16.23 -13.67
CA LEU A 198 -7.03 15.74 -13.97
C LEU A 198 -8.01 16.40 -13.01
N SER A 199 -8.88 17.26 -13.53
CA SER A 199 -9.79 18.05 -12.70
C SER A 199 -11.24 17.71 -12.96
N ILE A 200 -12.02 17.54 -11.90
CA ILE A 200 -13.47 17.36 -11.96
C ILE A 200 -14.15 18.70 -11.67
N LYS A 201 -15.19 19.02 -12.45
CA LYS A 201 -16.01 20.21 -12.25
C LYS A 201 -17.12 19.91 -11.22
N THR A 202 -17.15 20.68 -10.15
CA THR A 202 -18.24 20.65 -9.18
C THR A 202 -19.08 21.91 -9.33
N ASN A 203 -20.36 21.74 -9.68
CA ASN A 203 -21.29 22.86 -9.75
C ASN A 203 -21.67 23.33 -8.35
N LEU A 204 -21.64 24.63 -8.15
CA LEU A 204 -21.92 25.32 -6.90
C LEU A 204 -22.97 26.41 -7.12
N PRO A 205 -24.22 26.03 -7.47
CA PRO A 205 -25.27 27.01 -7.70
C PRO A 205 -25.49 27.77 -6.40
N ASN A 206 -25.36 29.10 -6.47
CA ASN A 206 -25.47 30.05 -5.35
C ASN A 206 -24.24 30.24 -4.46
N THR A 207 -23.06 29.72 -4.84
CA THR A 207 -21.83 30.05 -4.12
C THR A 207 -21.26 31.39 -4.58
N LYS A 208 -20.75 32.17 -3.63
CA LYS A 208 -20.03 33.43 -3.87
C LYS A 208 -18.66 33.37 -3.20
N ASP A 209 -17.69 34.08 -3.75
CA ASP A 209 -16.38 34.27 -3.10
C ASP A 209 -16.46 35.26 -1.93
N LEU A 210 -15.31 35.52 -1.30
CA LEU A 210 -15.19 36.46 -0.17
C LEU A 210 -15.53 37.91 -0.56
N GLU A 211 -15.46 38.23 -1.84
CA GLU A 211 -15.75 39.56 -2.40
C GLU A 211 -17.22 39.68 -2.88
N GLY A 212 -17.99 38.58 -2.81
CA GLY A 212 -19.39 38.51 -3.20
C GLY A 212 -19.62 38.21 -4.69
N ASN A 213 -18.58 37.90 -5.46
CA ASN A 213 -18.71 37.49 -6.87
C ASN A 213 -19.25 36.06 -6.95
N ALA A 214 -20.12 35.77 -7.92
CA ALA A 214 -20.67 34.44 -8.10
C ALA A 214 -19.60 33.44 -8.57
N VAL A 215 -19.50 32.31 -7.87
CA VAL A 215 -18.64 31.17 -8.21
C VAL A 215 -19.55 29.98 -8.53
N PRO A 216 -20.08 29.89 -9.77
CA PRO A 216 -21.09 28.89 -10.12
C PRO A 216 -20.53 27.46 -10.20
N TYR A 217 -19.21 27.30 -10.26
CA TYR A 217 -18.53 26.01 -10.26
C TYR A 217 -17.07 26.16 -9.83
N VAL A 218 -16.45 25.04 -9.44
CA VAL A 218 -15.01 24.93 -9.16
C VAL A 218 -14.45 23.69 -9.81
N TYR A 219 -13.18 23.75 -10.22
CA TYR A 219 -12.42 22.58 -10.65
C TYR A 219 -11.57 22.08 -9.49
N THR A 220 -11.68 20.79 -9.19
CA THR A 220 -10.86 20.13 -8.17
C THR A 220 -9.92 19.15 -8.86
N ASP A 221 -8.62 19.37 -8.75
CA ASP A 221 -7.61 18.44 -9.26
C ASP A 221 -7.57 17.16 -8.42
N ILE A 222 -7.83 16.03 -9.07
CA ILE A 222 -7.85 14.69 -8.49
C ILE A 222 -6.62 13.85 -8.85
N LYS A 223 -5.60 14.41 -9.52
CA LYS A 223 -4.36 13.68 -9.83
C LYS A 223 -3.73 13.04 -8.58
N ARG A 224 -3.80 13.73 -7.44
CA ARG A 224 -3.32 13.19 -6.16
C ARG A 224 -4.04 11.90 -5.73
N ALA A 225 -5.29 11.70 -6.15
CA ALA A 225 -6.05 10.51 -5.81
C ALA A 225 -5.45 9.22 -6.38
N PHE A 226 -4.67 9.29 -7.46
CA PHE A 226 -3.95 8.14 -8.00
C PHE A 226 -2.80 7.67 -7.11
N SER A 227 -2.32 8.53 -6.21
CA SER A 227 -1.29 8.23 -5.21
C SER A 227 -1.87 8.07 -3.81
N ASN A 228 -3.18 7.85 -3.69
CA ASN A 228 -3.82 7.63 -2.39
C ASN A 228 -3.47 6.25 -1.84
N ILE A 229 -3.64 6.10 -0.53
CA ILE A 229 -3.45 4.84 0.16
C ILE A 229 -4.79 4.47 0.80
N VAL A 230 -5.20 3.22 0.64
CA VAL A 230 -6.51 2.73 1.09
C VAL A 230 -6.31 1.56 2.06
N PRO A 231 -6.69 1.69 3.35
CA PRO A 231 -6.70 0.57 4.27
C PRO A 231 -7.86 -0.37 3.93
N PHE A 232 -7.62 -1.68 4.03
CA PHE A 232 -8.67 -2.68 3.92
C PHE A 232 -8.35 -3.94 4.73
N LYS A 233 -9.40 -4.68 5.05
CA LYS A 233 -9.32 -6.03 5.61
C LYS A 233 -9.78 -7.01 4.54
N SER A 234 -8.94 -7.97 4.20
CA SER A 234 -9.32 -8.98 3.21
C SER A 234 -10.29 -10.00 3.83
N PRO A 235 -11.51 -10.19 3.26
CA PRO A 235 -12.59 -10.93 3.91
C PRO A 235 -12.40 -12.46 3.92
N TYR A 236 -11.57 -13.00 3.03
CA TYR A 236 -11.32 -14.43 2.90
C TYR A 236 -9.87 -14.68 2.59
N LEU A 237 -9.02 -15.02 3.56
CA LEU A 237 -7.69 -15.52 3.20
C LEU A 237 -7.07 -16.49 4.21
N ASN A 238 -6.25 -17.34 3.60
CA ASN A 238 -5.20 -18.22 4.11
C ASN A 238 -4.98 -18.20 5.64
N HIS A 239 -4.85 -19.38 6.23
CA HIS A 239 -4.53 -19.58 7.65
C HIS A 239 -3.41 -18.65 8.14
N ARG A 240 -2.37 -18.39 7.34
CA ARG A 240 -1.29 -17.46 7.68
C ARG A 240 -1.78 -16.05 8.01
N ILE A 241 -2.62 -15.45 7.16
CA ILE A 241 -3.14 -14.09 7.35
C ILE A 241 -4.04 -14.03 8.59
N ARG A 242 -4.82 -15.08 8.84
CA ARG A 242 -5.61 -15.21 10.06
C ARG A 242 -4.73 -15.28 11.31
N GLN A 243 -3.66 -16.07 11.30
CA GLN A 243 -2.75 -16.17 12.46
C GLN A 243 -1.97 -14.89 12.72
N GLN A 244 -1.65 -14.15 11.66
CA GLN A 244 -0.96 -12.86 11.75
C GLN A 244 -1.91 -11.70 12.08
N HIS A 245 -3.22 -11.95 12.23
CA HIS A 245 -4.25 -10.91 12.39
C HIS A 245 -4.13 -9.82 11.31
N GLY A 246 -3.98 -10.26 10.04
CA GLY A 246 -3.54 -9.44 8.94
C GLY A 246 -4.55 -8.42 8.43
N PHE A 247 -4.06 -7.20 8.21
CA PHE A 247 -4.71 -6.09 7.52
C PHE A 247 -3.77 -5.58 6.42
N PHE A 248 -4.29 -4.79 5.49
CA PHE A 248 -3.50 -4.32 4.36
C PHE A 248 -3.74 -2.84 4.10
N THR A 249 -2.69 -2.16 3.63
CA THR A 249 -2.85 -0.88 2.93
C THR A 249 -2.54 -1.07 1.46
N PHE A 250 -3.40 -0.53 0.60
CA PHE A 250 -3.29 -0.56 -0.85
C PHE A 250 -2.83 0.79 -1.35
N HIS A 251 -1.70 0.82 -2.04
CA HIS A 251 -1.01 2.07 -2.38
C HIS A 251 -1.15 2.39 -3.86
N GLY A 252 -1.49 3.64 -4.14
CA GLY A 252 -1.46 4.21 -5.47
C GLY A 252 -0.06 4.69 -5.88
N GLY A 253 0.11 4.94 -7.17
CA GLY A 253 1.38 5.23 -7.80
C GLY A 253 1.62 4.27 -8.95
N MET A 254 2.35 4.72 -9.97
CA MET A 254 2.49 3.96 -11.20
C MET A 254 3.85 4.18 -11.84
N PHE A 255 4.49 3.08 -12.18
CA PHE A 255 5.70 3.05 -13.00
C PHE A 255 5.32 2.55 -14.39
N ILE A 256 5.88 3.18 -15.42
CA ILE A 256 5.81 2.71 -16.80
C ILE A 256 7.24 2.62 -17.31
N ASP A 257 7.64 1.43 -17.73
CA ASP A 257 9.01 1.13 -18.23
C ASP A 257 10.12 1.55 -17.26
N GLY A 258 9.89 1.35 -15.96
CA GLY A 258 10.85 1.72 -14.90
C GLY A 258 10.90 3.22 -14.59
N ILE A 259 10.07 4.04 -15.23
CA ILE A 259 9.96 5.47 -14.98
C ILE A 259 8.74 5.73 -14.10
N ASN A 260 8.93 6.50 -13.03
CA ASN A 260 7.85 6.96 -12.17
C ASN A 260 6.93 7.91 -12.96
N PHE A 261 5.74 7.43 -13.31
CA PHE A 261 4.75 8.15 -14.12
C PHE A 261 3.68 8.80 -13.24
N ILE A 262 3.20 8.08 -12.21
CA ILE A 262 2.38 8.64 -11.13
C ILE A 262 3.18 8.54 -9.84
N PRO A 263 3.48 9.66 -9.16
CA PRO A 263 4.28 9.67 -7.95
C PRO A 263 3.76 8.67 -6.92
N VAL A 264 4.64 7.83 -6.38
CA VAL A 264 4.35 7.01 -5.21
C VAL A 264 4.46 7.89 -3.97
N ARG A 265 3.47 7.81 -3.09
CA ARG A 265 3.54 8.45 -1.77
C ARG A 265 3.99 7.45 -0.73
N GLU A 266 4.93 7.87 0.09
CA GLU A 266 5.34 7.12 1.27
C GLU A 266 4.25 7.25 2.33
N LEU A 267 3.92 6.16 3.03
CA LEU A 267 2.93 6.24 4.12
C LEU A 267 3.41 7.18 5.25
N GLU A 268 4.71 7.37 5.37
CA GLU A 268 5.34 8.25 6.37
C GLU A 268 5.12 9.75 6.08
N ASP A 269 4.66 10.11 4.87
CA ASP A 269 4.35 11.48 4.48
C ASP A 269 3.19 12.06 5.33
N GLU A 270 3.40 13.26 5.88
CA GLU A 270 2.40 13.94 6.71
C GLU A 270 1.09 14.18 5.95
N GLY A 271 1.15 14.35 4.63
CA GLY A 271 -0.03 14.48 3.78
C GLY A 271 -0.87 13.19 3.67
N CYS A 272 -0.31 12.04 4.05
CA CYS A 272 -0.99 10.74 4.00
C CYS A 272 -1.59 10.35 5.35
N THR A 273 -0.81 10.45 6.43
CA THR A 273 -1.22 9.94 7.75
C THR A 273 -1.37 11.01 8.82
N GLY A 274 -0.90 12.24 8.61
CA GLY A 274 -0.89 13.28 9.64
C GLY A 274 -0.33 12.75 10.98
N ASN A 275 -1.18 12.78 12.02
CA ASN A 275 -0.85 12.29 13.37
C ASN A 275 -1.23 10.83 13.63
N SER A 276 -1.72 10.10 12.63
CA SER A 276 -2.19 8.71 12.75
C SER A 276 -1.12 7.66 12.52
N LEU A 277 0.16 8.06 12.41
CA LEU A 277 1.29 7.15 12.26
C LEU A 277 2.42 7.52 13.21
N ILE A 278 2.88 6.52 13.97
CA ILE A 278 3.96 6.61 14.94
C ILE A 278 5.01 5.56 14.57
N LYS A 279 6.29 5.94 14.61
CA LYS A 279 7.43 5.06 14.37
C LYS A 279 8.24 4.94 15.66
N ILE A 280 8.28 3.73 16.20
CA ILE A 280 9.03 3.41 17.42
C ILE A 280 10.33 2.71 17.02
N LYS A 281 11.47 3.27 17.44
CA LYS A 281 12.79 2.67 17.26
C LYS A 281 13.00 1.56 18.29
N ILE A 282 13.32 0.36 17.81
CA ILE A 282 13.71 -0.79 18.63
C ILE A 282 15.21 -1.00 18.47
N SER A 283 15.97 -0.72 19.53
CA SER A 283 17.42 -0.94 19.51
C SER A 283 17.76 -2.41 19.25
N LYS A 284 18.79 -2.62 18.41
CA LYS A 284 19.34 -3.94 18.09
C LYS A 284 19.66 -4.79 19.31
N ASP A 285 20.11 -4.15 20.40
CA ASP A 285 20.53 -4.82 21.64
C ASP A 285 19.36 -5.51 22.36
N HIS A 286 18.12 -5.08 22.10
CA HIS A 286 16.92 -5.63 22.73
C HIS A 286 16.21 -6.70 21.88
N LYS A 287 16.55 -6.85 20.58
CA LYS A 287 15.82 -7.75 19.65
C LYS A 287 15.78 -9.19 20.15
N ASP A 288 16.92 -9.73 20.62
CA ASP A 288 16.98 -11.11 21.12
C ASP A 288 16.23 -11.32 22.43
N SER A 289 16.22 -10.31 23.31
CA SER A 289 15.43 -10.36 24.54
C SER A 289 13.93 -10.36 24.22
N LEU A 290 13.51 -9.48 23.31
CA LEU A 290 12.13 -9.39 22.86
C LEU A 290 11.67 -10.68 22.19
N LEU A 291 12.49 -11.30 21.32
CA LEU A 291 12.15 -12.59 20.73
C LEU A 291 11.93 -13.69 21.78
N ARG A 292 12.72 -13.70 22.87
CA ARG A 292 12.50 -14.64 23.99
C ARG A 292 11.18 -14.36 24.70
N GLU A 293 10.89 -13.10 25.05
CA GLU A 293 9.62 -12.70 25.66
C GLU A 293 8.41 -13.07 24.79
N LEU A 294 8.49 -12.79 23.49
CA LEU A 294 7.47 -13.17 22.50
C LEU A 294 7.26 -14.69 22.45
N SER A 295 8.34 -15.47 22.53
CA SER A 295 8.26 -16.94 22.51
C SER A 295 7.55 -17.51 23.74
N TYR A 296 7.68 -16.87 24.91
CA TYR A 296 6.94 -17.21 26.13
C TYR A 296 5.46 -16.81 26.02
N ALA A 297 5.15 -15.74 25.29
CA ALA A 297 3.79 -15.34 24.95
C ALA A 297 3.16 -16.17 23.80
N GLY A 298 3.84 -17.21 23.30
CA GLY A 298 3.32 -18.10 22.25
C GLY A 298 3.52 -17.60 20.81
N ILE A 299 4.24 -16.49 20.62
CA ILE A 299 4.53 -15.93 19.30
C ILE A 299 5.87 -16.49 18.81
N ARG A 300 5.79 -17.37 17.80
CA ARG A 300 6.92 -18.10 17.22
C ARG A 300 6.74 -18.21 15.71
N ARG A 301 7.77 -18.65 15.01
CA ARG A 301 7.73 -18.81 13.56
C ARG A 301 6.58 -19.73 13.13
N ALA A 302 6.45 -20.94 13.68
CA ALA A 302 5.40 -21.86 13.22
C ALA A 302 3.98 -21.45 13.65
N THR A 303 3.83 -20.61 14.69
CA THR A 303 2.50 -20.09 15.06
C THR A 303 2.04 -18.99 14.10
N LEU A 304 2.96 -18.18 13.58
CA LEU A 304 2.68 -17.14 12.59
C LEU A 304 2.64 -17.64 11.15
N PHE A 305 3.33 -18.74 10.87
CA PHE A 305 3.42 -19.38 9.56
C PHE A 305 2.98 -20.85 9.70
N PRO A 306 1.67 -21.13 9.55
CA PRO A 306 1.10 -22.45 9.80
C PRO A 306 1.42 -23.48 8.71
N GLU A 307 2.10 -23.08 7.63
CA GLU A 307 2.49 -23.98 6.55
C GLU A 307 3.43 -25.09 7.06
N MET A 308 3.25 -26.30 6.52
CA MET A 308 3.94 -27.51 7.01
C MET A 308 5.46 -27.37 7.03
N GLU A 309 6.03 -26.61 6.09
CA GLU A 309 7.47 -26.35 6.01
C GLU A 309 8.00 -25.70 7.29
N TYR A 310 7.31 -24.68 7.81
CA TYR A 310 7.72 -23.99 9.03
C TYR A 310 7.48 -24.82 10.28
N GLN A 311 6.43 -25.64 10.30
CA GLN A 311 6.20 -26.60 11.38
C GLN A 311 7.31 -27.66 11.42
N ALA A 312 7.69 -28.20 10.26
CA ALA A 312 8.77 -29.18 10.14
C ALA A 312 10.13 -28.59 10.56
N GLU A 313 10.43 -27.34 10.20
CA GLU A 313 11.61 -26.64 10.67
C GLU A 313 11.65 -26.48 12.21
N GLU A 314 10.52 -26.13 12.84
CA GLU A 314 10.47 -25.99 14.29
C GLU A 314 10.64 -27.34 14.99
N ILE A 315 9.95 -28.37 14.53
CA ILE A 315 10.11 -29.74 15.02
C ILE A 315 11.58 -30.15 14.93
N LYS A 316 12.22 -29.91 13.78
CA LYS A 316 13.66 -30.18 13.61
C LYS A 316 14.49 -29.44 14.66
N LYS A 317 14.25 -28.15 14.91
CA LYS A 317 14.97 -27.39 15.93
C LYS A 317 14.76 -27.92 17.35
N ILE A 318 13.54 -28.31 17.70
CA ILE A 318 13.20 -28.85 19.04
C ILE A 318 13.94 -30.17 19.29
N TYR A 319 14.00 -31.05 18.28
CA TYR A 319 14.57 -32.39 18.40
C TYR A 319 16.01 -32.52 17.87
N THR A 320 16.68 -31.42 17.51
CA THR A 320 18.11 -31.42 17.16
C THR A 320 18.92 -30.89 18.35
N SER A 321 19.79 -31.74 18.91
CA SER A 321 20.80 -31.32 19.88
C SER A 321 22.07 -30.92 19.15
N ASN A 322 22.71 -29.82 19.55
CA ASN A 322 24.06 -29.50 19.09
C ASN A 322 25.02 -30.54 19.67
N MET A 323 25.87 -31.14 18.84
CA MET A 323 27.01 -31.90 19.35
C MET A 323 27.92 -30.92 20.08
N VAL A 324 28.13 -31.14 21.37
CA VAL A 324 29.14 -30.43 22.15
C VAL A 324 30.50 -30.90 21.62
N SER A 325 31.20 -30.03 20.90
CA SER A 325 32.57 -30.25 20.44
C SER A 325 33.58 -29.89 21.53
#